data_AF-A0A2E9LWN3-F1
#
_entry.id   AF-A0A2E9LWN3-F1
#
_cell.length_a   1.000
_cell.length_b   1.000
_cell.length_c   1.000
_cell.angle_alpha   90.00
_cell.angle_beta   90.00
_cell.angle_gamma   90.00
#
_symmetry.space_group_name_H-M   'P 1'
#
loop_
_entity.id
_entity.type
_entity.pdbx_description
1 polymer ?
#
loop_
_entity_poly.entity_id
_entity_poly.type
_entity_poly.pdbx_seq_one_letter_code
_entity_poly.pdbx_strand_id
1 'polypeptide(L)'
;MKMRLPSEFLYQVFALLFAVIVVHAAYVGVIRPSADSQLAIQAAQQAAGETPIGNRSLAIVIKDYEQEACFILMLWALAIMGLKASRTRSEAHMLNRELIAIPEGTSILPRDAREQSRSLEALPEEEQDYLLPRALANALSRFTTTASIPAVSDAVREQCDIEADRLDSELSMVRYISWAIPSIGFIGTVRGIGDALGQAYKAVEGDISGVTVSLGVAFNSTFVALVLSIIIMFALHQLQLSQERLVLNTQRYIDRHLLRHLSVPRG
;
A
#
# COMPACT_ATOMS: atom_id res chain seq x y z
N MET A 1 -0.20 -26.03 -10.95
CA MET A 1 -0.68 -24.75 -10.42
C MET A 1 -1.05 -24.92 -8.95
N LYS A 2 -0.11 -24.66 -8.02
CA LYS A 2 -0.46 -24.48 -6.60
C LYS A 2 -1.10 -23.10 -6.49
N MET A 3 -2.39 -23.03 -6.16
CA MET A 3 -3.06 -21.77 -5.87
C MET A 3 -2.37 -21.13 -4.65
N ARG A 4 -1.51 -20.13 -4.89
CA ARG A 4 -0.92 -19.26 -3.84
C ARG A 4 -1.86 -18.14 -3.38
N LEU A 5 -3.05 -18.05 -4.00
CA LEU A 5 -4.12 -17.11 -3.64
C LEU A 5 -4.74 -17.26 -2.22
N PRO A 6 -4.70 -18.41 -1.51
CA PRO A 6 -5.28 -18.51 -0.18
C PRO A 6 -4.54 -17.65 0.87
N SER A 7 -3.21 -17.54 0.82
CA SER A 7 -2.44 -16.96 1.93
C SER A 7 -2.48 -15.44 1.97
N GLU A 8 -2.33 -14.77 0.83
CA GLU A 8 -2.38 -13.31 0.79
C GLU A 8 -3.79 -12.79 1.07
N PHE A 9 -4.81 -13.38 0.45
CA PHE A 9 -6.20 -13.03 0.74
C PHE A 9 -6.55 -13.26 2.22
N LEU A 10 -6.15 -14.41 2.77
CA LEU A 10 -6.39 -14.73 4.18
C LEU A 10 -5.69 -13.74 5.11
N TYR A 11 -4.45 -13.34 4.80
CA TYR A 11 -3.78 -12.27 5.53
C TYR A 11 -4.55 -10.96 5.45
N GLN A 12 -5.02 -10.54 4.26
CA GLN A 12 -5.76 -9.29 4.10
C GLN A 12 -7.04 -9.28 4.94
N VAL A 13 -7.76 -10.41 4.99
CA VAL A 13 -8.96 -10.58 5.82
C VAL A 13 -8.61 -10.52 7.30
N PHE A 14 -7.59 -11.25 7.76
CA PHE A 14 -7.17 -11.20 9.16
C PHE A 14 -6.65 -9.83 9.57
N ALA A 15 -5.90 -9.15 8.70
CA ALA A 15 -5.43 -7.79 8.93
C ALA A 15 -6.59 -6.80 9.07
N LEU A 16 -7.64 -6.95 8.26
CA LEU A 16 -8.86 -6.15 8.38
C LEU A 16 -9.57 -6.42 9.71
N LEU A 17 -9.81 -7.69 10.05
CA LEU A 17 -10.47 -8.06 11.31
C LEU A 17 -9.68 -7.54 12.52
N PHE A 18 -8.35 -7.69 12.48
CA PHE A 18 -7.46 -7.17 13.52
C PHE A 18 -7.55 -5.65 13.61
N ALA A 19 -7.50 -4.92 12.49
CA ALA A 19 -7.64 -3.47 12.47
C ALA A 19 -8.98 -3.02 13.04
N VAL A 20 -10.09 -3.69 12.68
CA VAL A 20 -11.43 -3.43 13.24
C VAL A 20 -11.42 -3.62 14.75
N ILE A 21 -10.95 -4.77 15.25
CA ILE A 21 -10.96 -5.08 16.68
C ILE A 21 -10.13 -4.06 17.46
N VAL A 22 -8.90 -3.78 17.01
CA VAL A 22 -7.97 -2.90 17.73
C VAL A 22 -8.48 -1.47 17.75
N VAL A 23 -8.91 -0.94 16.60
CA VAL A 23 -9.42 0.44 16.53
C VAL A 23 -10.72 0.55 17.30
N HIS A 24 -11.67 -0.37 17.12
CA HIS A 24 -12.94 -0.33 17.83
C HIS A 24 -12.76 -0.42 19.35
N ALA A 25 -11.87 -1.29 19.83
CA ALA A 25 -11.54 -1.39 21.25
C ALA A 25 -10.94 -0.09 21.80
N ALA A 26 -10.04 0.57 21.05
CA ALA A 26 -9.51 1.88 21.44
C ALA A 26 -10.60 2.96 21.45
N TYR A 27 -11.53 2.92 20.50
CA TYR A 27 -12.64 3.85 20.40
C TYR A 27 -13.61 3.75 21.56
N VAL A 28 -14.04 2.53 21.90
CA VAL A 28 -14.96 2.27 23.00
C VAL A 28 -14.29 2.39 24.37
N GLY A 29 -13.04 1.95 24.50
CA GLY A 29 -12.35 1.91 25.78
C GLY A 29 -11.71 3.23 26.20
N VAL A 30 -11.27 4.06 25.25
CA VAL A 30 -10.48 5.26 25.56
C VAL A 30 -11.05 6.51 24.90
N ILE A 31 -11.23 6.50 23.57
CA ILE A 31 -11.49 7.74 22.81
C ILE A 31 -12.85 8.34 23.14
N ARG A 32 -13.94 7.57 23.01
CA ARG A 32 -15.31 8.06 23.28
C ARG A 32 -15.50 8.42 24.76
N PRO A 33 -15.13 7.58 25.74
CA PRO A 33 -15.24 7.96 27.15
C PRO A 33 -14.47 9.23 27.49
N SER A 34 -13.26 9.39 26.94
CA SER A 34 -12.45 10.60 27.15
C SER A 34 -13.11 11.83 26.54
N ALA A 35 -13.63 11.72 25.32
CA ALA A 35 -14.35 12.82 24.66
C ALA A 35 -15.62 13.20 25.42
N ASP A 36 -16.42 12.22 25.84
CA ASP A 36 -17.68 12.43 26.55
C ASP A 36 -17.45 13.08 27.93
N SER A 37 -16.42 12.62 28.67
CA SER A 37 -16.06 13.22 29.96
C SER A 37 -15.66 14.70 29.83
N GLN A 38 -14.92 15.06 28.79
CA GLN A 38 -14.47 16.43 28.56
C GLN A 38 -15.61 17.32 28.06
N LEU A 39 -16.50 16.79 27.21
CA LEU A 39 -17.70 17.51 26.78
C LEU A 39 -18.64 17.74 27.96
N ALA A 40 -18.76 16.78 28.89
CA ALA A 40 -19.55 16.96 30.12
C ALA A 40 -18.97 18.05 31.02
N ILE A 41 -17.64 18.12 31.17
CA ILE A 41 -16.97 19.19 31.92
C ILE A 41 -17.22 20.55 31.25
N GLN A 42 -17.08 20.64 29.93
CA GLN A 42 -17.33 21.87 29.18
C GLN A 42 -18.79 22.33 29.30
N ALA A 43 -19.74 21.39 29.24
CA ALA A 43 -21.15 21.68 29.44
C ALA A 43 -21.44 22.19 30.86
N ALA A 44 -20.79 21.62 31.88
CA ALA A 44 -20.92 22.08 33.26
C ALA A 44 -20.34 23.50 33.47
N GLN A 45 -19.20 23.81 32.86
CA GLN A 45 -18.60 25.15 32.88
C GLN A 45 -19.50 26.19 32.19
N GLN A 46 -20.05 25.85 31.03
CA GLN A 46 -21.00 26.73 30.33
C GLN A 46 -22.25 26.99 31.16
N ALA A 47 -22.80 25.97 31.82
CA ALA A 47 -23.95 26.11 32.71
C ALA A 47 -23.63 26.98 33.95
N ALA A 48 -22.38 27.00 34.40
CA ALA A 48 -21.90 27.86 35.47
C ALA A 48 -21.60 29.31 35.01
N GLY A 49 -21.78 29.63 33.73
CA GLY A 49 -21.47 30.94 33.17
C GLY A 49 -19.98 31.20 32.95
N GLU A 50 -19.14 30.16 33.07
CA GLU A 50 -17.71 30.24 32.77
C GLU A 50 -17.48 30.06 31.27
N THR A 51 -16.56 30.84 30.71
CA THR A 51 -16.10 30.59 29.34
C THR A 51 -15.27 29.31 29.33
N PRO A 52 -15.57 28.31 28.47
CA PRO A 52 -14.77 27.10 28.40
C PRO A 52 -13.33 27.45 28.03
N ILE A 53 -12.40 27.31 28.98
CA ILE A 53 -10.97 27.48 28.74
C ILE A 53 -10.42 26.11 28.38
N GLY A 54 -10.22 25.84 27.08
CA GLY A 54 -9.59 24.60 26.67
C GLY A 54 -9.46 24.45 25.15
N ASN A 55 -8.23 24.17 24.70
CA ASN A 55 -8.00 23.66 23.35
C ASN A 55 -8.83 22.39 23.14
N ARG A 56 -9.52 22.27 22.00
CA ARG A 56 -10.25 21.05 21.64
C ARG A 56 -9.27 19.87 21.73
N SER A 57 -9.59 18.88 22.56
CA SER A 57 -8.73 17.72 22.73
C SER A 57 -8.74 16.87 21.47
N LEU A 58 -7.64 16.12 21.27
CA LEU A 58 -7.54 15.19 20.17
C LEU A 58 -8.67 14.13 20.22
N ALA A 59 -9.07 13.69 21.42
CA ALA A 59 -10.17 12.75 21.61
C ALA A 59 -11.50 13.27 21.05
N ILE A 60 -11.81 14.55 21.26
CA ILE A 60 -13.02 15.18 20.69
C ILE A 60 -12.95 15.27 19.17
N VAL A 61 -11.75 15.53 18.62
CA VAL A 61 -11.55 15.64 17.15
C VAL A 61 -11.75 14.30 16.44
N ILE A 62 -11.40 13.18 17.07
CA ILE A 62 -11.43 11.86 16.43
C ILE A 62 -12.59 10.96 16.85
N LYS A 63 -13.52 11.42 17.71
CA LYS A 63 -14.52 10.54 18.37
C LYS A 63 -15.57 9.92 17.45
N ASP A 64 -15.89 10.56 16.33
CA ASP A 64 -17.04 10.17 15.49
C ASP A 64 -16.74 8.93 14.64
N TYR A 65 -17.81 8.32 14.10
CA TYR A 65 -17.74 7.04 13.40
C TYR A 65 -16.96 7.12 12.08
N GLU A 66 -16.98 8.27 11.43
CA GLU A 66 -16.26 8.49 10.18
C GLU A 66 -14.75 8.38 10.40
N GLN A 67 -14.23 8.96 11.48
CA GLN A 67 -12.81 8.87 11.85
C GLN A 67 -12.45 7.43 12.23
N GLU A 68 -13.31 6.73 12.98
CA GLU A 68 -13.09 5.32 13.31
C GLU A 68 -12.90 4.47 12.05
N ALA A 69 -13.82 4.60 11.08
CA ALA A 69 -13.74 3.91 9.80
C ALA A 69 -12.45 4.27 9.03
N CYS A 70 -12.08 5.55 9.00
CA CYS A 70 -10.84 5.99 8.36
C CYS A 70 -9.58 5.39 9.01
N PHE A 71 -9.52 5.27 10.35
CA PHE A 71 -8.40 4.63 11.03
C PHE A 71 -8.33 3.12 10.76
N ILE A 72 -9.47 2.43 10.74
CA ILE A 72 -9.54 1.00 10.37
C ILE A 72 -8.97 0.81 8.96
N LEU A 73 -9.48 1.59 7.99
CA LEU A 73 -9.04 1.53 6.60
C LEU A 73 -7.56 1.87 6.44
N MET A 74 -7.05 2.87 7.18
CA MET A 74 -5.63 3.21 7.17
C MET A 74 -4.76 2.05 7.64
N LEU A 75 -5.06 1.46 8.80
CA LEU A 75 -4.27 0.34 9.33
C LEU A 75 -4.34 -0.87 8.39
N TRP A 76 -5.50 -1.13 7.81
CA TRP A 76 -5.65 -2.19 6.82
C TRP A 76 -4.80 -1.93 5.57
N ALA A 77 -4.87 -0.74 4.97
CA ALA A 77 -4.05 -0.37 3.81
C ALA A 77 -2.55 -0.45 4.12
N LEU A 78 -2.11 0.04 5.28
CA LEU A 78 -0.71 -0.05 5.72
C LEU A 78 -0.26 -1.50 5.90
N ALA A 79 -1.11 -2.39 6.42
CA ALA A 79 -0.80 -3.81 6.55
C ALA A 79 -0.63 -4.51 5.18
N ILE A 80 -1.48 -4.18 4.20
CA ILE A 80 -1.36 -4.68 2.83
C ILE A 80 -0.06 -4.17 2.18
N MET A 81 0.19 -2.87 2.26
CA MET A 81 1.40 -2.25 1.72
C MET A 81 2.66 -2.79 2.39
N GLY A 82 2.64 -3.05 3.70
CA GLY A 82 3.76 -3.61 4.45
C GLY A 82 4.19 -4.99 3.95
N LEU A 83 3.24 -5.88 3.66
CA LEU A 83 3.56 -7.17 3.04
C LEU A 83 4.20 -7.01 1.67
N LYS A 84 3.60 -6.19 0.81
CA LYS A 84 4.09 -5.95 -0.54
C LYS A 84 5.48 -5.30 -0.52
N ALA A 85 5.71 -4.35 0.39
CA ALA A 85 7.01 -3.73 0.61
C ALA A 85 8.08 -4.74 1.05
N SER A 86 7.72 -5.67 1.95
CA SER A 86 8.63 -6.74 2.39
C SER A 86 9.03 -7.62 1.22
N ARG A 87 8.08 -8.04 0.38
CA ARG A 87 8.35 -8.85 -0.81
C ARG A 87 9.23 -8.10 -1.80
N THR A 88 8.87 -6.86 -2.16
CA THR A 88 9.66 -6.00 -3.06
C THR A 88 11.09 -5.83 -2.54
N ARG A 89 11.27 -5.70 -1.22
CA ARG A 89 12.60 -5.58 -0.61
C ARG A 89 13.41 -6.88 -0.71
N SER A 90 12.79 -8.03 -0.46
CA SER A 90 13.44 -9.34 -0.65
C SER A 90 13.88 -9.56 -2.09
N GLU A 91 13.01 -9.23 -3.07
CA GLU A 91 13.35 -9.30 -4.50
C GLU A 91 14.47 -8.30 -4.86
N ALA A 92 14.43 -7.09 -4.30
CA ALA A 92 15.47 -6.09 -4.51
C ALA A 92 16.83 -6.53 -3.93
N HIS A 93 16.85 -7.27 -2.82
CA HIS A 93 18.07 -7.84 -2.28
C HIS A 93 18.67 -8.92 -3.20
N MET A 94 17.86 -9.67 -3.96
CA MET A 94 18.38 -10.61 -4.96
C MET A 94 19.16 -9.92 -6.08
N LEU A 95 18.83 -8.68 -6.44
CA LEU A 95 19.58 -7.92 -7.46
C LEU A 95 21.05 -7.69 -7.08
N ASN A 96 21.39 -7.79 -5.78
CA ASN A 96 22.76 -7.66 -5.31
C ASN A 96 23.52 -9.00 -5.30
N ARG A 97 22.84 -10.13 -5.57
CA ARG A 97 23.46 -11.44 -5.68
C ARG A 97 23.91 -11.68 -7.11
N GLU A 98 25.06 -12.31 -7.26
CA GLU A 98 25.51 -12.82 -8.56
C GLU A 98 24.85 -14.19 -8.78
N LEU A 99 23.76 -14.21 -9.55
CA LEU A 99 23.00 -15.43 -9.84
C LEU A 99 23.57 -16.21 -11.02
N ILE A 100 24.25 -15.50 -11.92
CA ILE A 100 24.94 -16.07 -13.07
C ILE A 100 26.35 -15.50 -13.04
N ALA A 101 27.30 -16.34 -12.64
CA ALA A 101 28.71 -16.00 -12.61
C ALA A 101 29.33 -16.32 -13.98
N ILE A 102 29.58 -15.27 -14.78
CA ILE A 102 30.25 -15.39 -16.07
C ILE A 102 31.61 -14.72 -15.93
N PRO A 103 32.73 -15.47 -16.03
CA PRO A 103 34.05 -14.87 -16.00
C PRO A 103 34.21 -13.85 -17.14
N GLU A 104 34.82 -12.70 -16.86
CA GLU A 104 35.06 -11.68 -17.88
C GLU A 104 35.78 -12.25 -19.11
N GLY A 105 35.31 -11.87 -20.30
CA GLY A 105 35.83 -12.39 -21.56
C GLY A 105 35.26 -13.76 -21.99
N THR A 106 34.37 -14.36 -21.19
CA THR A 106 33.67 -15.59 -21.57
C THR A 106 32.40 -15.27 -22.34
N SER A 107 32.18 -15.99 -23.44
CA SER A 107 30.98 -15.91 -24.25
C SER A 107 30.09 -17.13 -24.00
N ILE A 108 28.82 -16.91 -23.69
CA ILE A 108 27.80 -17.96 -23.60
C ILE A 108 27.25 -18.24 -24.98
N LEU A 109 27.40 -19.49 -25.44
CA LEU A 109 26.72 -19.99 -26.64
C LEU A 109 25.37 -20.63 -26.24
N PRO A 110 24.42 -20.79 -27.19
CA PRO A 110 23.11 -21.37 -26.90
C PRO A 110 23.17 -22.76 -26.22
N ARG A 111 24.21 -23.54 -26.49
CA ARG A 111 24.45 -24.85 -25.85
C ARG A 111 24.87 -24.75 -24.38
N ASP A 112 25.58 -23.70 -24.01
CA ASP A 112 26.13 -23.47 -22.66
C ASP A 112 25.08 -22.83 -21.73
N ALA A 113 24.08 -22.15 -22.30
CA ALA A 113 23.00 -21.50 -21.55
C ALA A 113 22.15 -22.48 -20.70
N ARG A 114 22.09 -23.77 -21.07
CA ARG A 114 21.42 -24.81 -20.24
C ARG A 114 22.15 -25.09 -18.93
N GLU A 115 23.46 -24.87 -18.87
CA GLU A 115 24.20 -25.10 -17.63
C GLU A 115 23.91 -23.97 -16.63
N GLN A 116 23.80 -22.73 -17.13
CA GLN A 116 23.46 -21.56 -16.32
C GLN A 116 22.03 -21.61 -15.78
N SER A 117 21.09 -22.28 -16.46
CA SER A 117 19.71 -22.41 -15.95
C SER A 117 19.64 -23.30 -14.71
N ARG A 118 20.52 -24.29 -14.57
CA ARG A 118 20.55 -25.19 -13.40
C ARG A 118 20.83 -24.45 -12.10
N SER A 119 21.68 -23.42 -12.15
CA SER A 119 21.97 -22.56 -10.98
C SER A 119 20.73 -21.81 -10.51
N LEU A 120 19.83 -21.44 -11.42
CA LEU A 120 18.55 -20.81 -11.09
C LEU A 120 17.54 -21.82 -10.56
N GLU A 121 17.49 -23.02 -11.14
CA GLU A 121 16.65 -24.14 -10.67
C GLU A 121 17.07 -24.67 -9.29
N ALA A 122 18.31 -24.43 -8.88
CA ALA A 122 18.84 -24.80 -7.56
C ALA A 122 18.48 -23.80 -6.44
N LEU A 123 17.90 -22.63 -6.77
CA LEU A 123 17.44 -21.67 -5.77
C LEU A 123 16.27 -22.24 -4.94
N PRO A 124 16.01 -21.73 -3.73
CA PRO A 124 14.80 -22.09 -2.99
C PRO A 124 13.52 -21.80 -3.79
N GLU A 125 12.48 -22.64 -3.66
CA GLU A 125 11.21 -22.50 -4.41
C GLU A 125 10.58 -21.10 -4.31
N GLU A 126 10.75 -20.40 -3.18
CA GLU A 126 10.24 -19.04 -3.02
C GLU A 126 11.02 -18.02 -3.84
N GLU A 127 12.35 -18.12 -3.88
CA GLU A 127 13.22 -17.23 -4.65
C GLU A 127 13.10 -17.47 -6.15
N GLN A 128 12.88 -18.73 -6.57
CA GLN A 128 12.63 -19.06 -7.97
C GLN A 128 11.43 -18.31 -8.55
N ASP A 129 10.45 -17.95 -7.72
CA ASP A 129 9.25 -17.22 -8.15
C ASP A 129 9.43 -15.69 -8.19
N TYR A 130 10.59 -15.18 -7.78
CA TYR A 130 10.91 -13.75 -7.86
C TYR A 130 11.13 -13.31 -9.31
N LEU A 131 11.00 -12.00 -9.55
CA LEU A 131 11.10 -11.44 -10.90
C LEU A 131 12.45 -11.76 -11.57
N LEU A 132 13.57 -11.52 -10.87
CA LEU A 132 14.90 -11.67 -11.46
C LEU A 132 15.20 -13.13 -11.90
N PRO A 133 15.07 -14.16 -11.04
CA PRO A 133 15.29 -15.54 -11.45
C PRO A 133 14.39 -16.00 -12.60
N ARG A 134 13.09 -15.63 -12.57
CA ARG A 134 12.15 -15.95 -13.65
C ARG A 134 12.54 -15.31 -14.97
N ALA A 135 12.91 -14.03 -14.95
CA ALA A 135 13.34 -13.32 -16.15
C ALA A 135 14.66 -13.87 -16.70
N LEU A 136 15.61 -14.23 -15.84
CA LEU A 136 16.86 -14.91 -16.25
C LEU A 136 16.60 -16.30 -16.84
N ALA A 137 15.76 -17.11 -16.19
CA ALA A 137 15.43 -18.45 -16.67
C ALA A 137 14.71 -18.39 -18.04
N ASN A 138 13.78 -17.45 -18.20
CA ASN A 138 13.12 -17.20 -19.48
C ASN A 138 14.13 -16.74 -20.55
N ALA A 139 15.03 -15.81 -20.22
CA ALA A 139 16.06 -15.33 -21.12
C ALA A 139 16.98 -16.47 -21.62
N LEU A 140 17.50 -17.29 -20.70
CA LEU A 140 18.35 -18.44 -21.02
C LEU A 140 17.59 -19.46 -21.87
N SER A 141 16.37 -19.83 -21.47
CA SER A 141 15.52 -20.77 -22.22
C SER A 141 15.25 -20.27 -23.64
N ARG A 142 14.90 -18.99 -23.80
CA ARG A 142 14.72 -18.35 -25.10
C ARG A 142 15.98 -18.42 -25.94
N PHE A 143 17.15 -18.15 -25.35
CA PHE A 143 18.42 -18.20 -26.06
C PHE A 143 18.77 -19.61 -26.54
N THR A 144 18.54 -20.64 -25.72
CA THR A 144 18.78 -22.04 -26.12
C THR A 144 17.95 -22.46 -27.33
N THR A 145 16.76 -21.87 -27.49
CA THR A 145 15.80 -22.26 -28.54
C THR A 145 15.95 -21.43 -29.81
N THR A 146 16.17 -20.12 -29.69
CA THR A 146 16.17 -19.21 -30.85
C THR A 146 17.56 -18.89 -31.37
N ALA A 147 18.61 -19.09 -30.56
CA ALA A 147 19.97 -18.63 -30.83
C ALA A 147 20.02 -17.14 -31.28
N SER A 148 19.14 -16.30 -30.74
CA SER A 148 18.98 -14.90 -31.16
C SER A 148 18.98 -13.97 -29.96
N ILE A 149 20.00 -13.10 -29.88
CA ILE A 149 20.12 -12.09 -28.81
C ILE A 149 18.94 -11.11 -28.82
N PRO A 150 18.46 -10.59 -29.98
CA PRO A 150 17.25 -9.78 -30.02
C PRO A 150 16.03 -10.50 -29.41
N ALA A 151 15.83 -11.77 -29.75
CA ALA A 151 14.70 -12.55 -29.23
C ALA A 151 14.76 -12.76 -27.70
N VAL A 152 15.96 -12.78 -27.12
CA VAL A 152 16.18 -12.83 -25.66
C VAL A 152 15.85 -11.48 -25.02
N SER A 153 16.36 -10.39 -25.60
CA SER A 153 16.08 -9.02 -25.13
C SER A 153 14.57 -8.74 -25.11
N ASP A 154 13.86 -9.15 -26.16
CA ASP A 154 12.41 -8.98 -26.26
C ASP A 154 11.67 -9.80 -25.19
N ALA A 155 12.09 -11.06 -24.97
CA ALA A 155 11.49 -11.91 -23.94
C ALA A 155 11.71 -11.37 -22.51
N VAL A 156 12.89 -10.79 -22.24
CA VAL A 156 13.17 -10.13 -20.95
C VAL A 156 12.27 -8.90 -20.76
N ARG A 157 12.12 -8.09 -21.80
CA ARG A 157 11.25 -6.91 -21.76
C ARG A 157 9.80 -7.31 -21.49
N GLU A 158 9.27 -8.26 -22.27
CA GLU A 158 7.92 -8.80 -22.11
C GLU A 158 7.68 -9.31 -20.67
N GLN A 159 8.62 -10.08 -20.12
CA GLN A 159 8.51 -10.59 -18.75
C GLN A 159 8.46 -9.47 -17.70
N CYS A 160 9.23 -8.39 -17.90
CA CYS A 160 9.25 -7.26 -16.99
C CYS A 160 7.98 -6.40 -17.11
N ASP A 161 7.44 -6.23 -18.32
CA ASP A 161 6.20 -5.49 -18.56
C ASP A 161 5.01 -6.23 -17.93
N ILE A 162 4.92 -7.55 -18.11
CA ILE A 162 3.90 -8.40 -17.44
C ILE A 162 3.96 -8.25 -15.92
N GLU A 163 5.16 -8.19 -15.34
CA GLU A 163 5.32 -8.09 -13.89
C GLU A 163 5.05 -6.67 -13.39
N ALA A 164 5.32 -5.63 -14.17
CA ALA A 164 4.88 -4.27 -13.86
C ALA A 164 3.35 -4.17 -13.81
N ASP A 165 2.65 -4.73 -14.80
CA ASP A 165 1.18 -4.76 -14.84
C ASP A 165 0.60 -5.55 -13.67
N ARG A 166 1.24 -6.67 -13.28
CA ARG A 166 0.85 -7.46 -12.11
C ARG A 166 0.99 -6.65 -10.81
N LEU A 167 2.13 -5.97 -10.61
CA LEU A 167 2.38 -5.16 -9.43
C LEU A 167 1.40 -3.98 -9.33
N ASP A 168 1.07 -3.32 -10.44
CA ASP A 168 0.06 -2.25 -10.46
C ASP A 168 -1.34 -2.79 -10.11
N SER A 169 -1.73 -3.92 -10.72
CA SER A 169 -3.03 -4.56 -10.48
C SER A 169 -3.21 -4.94 -9.01
N GLU A 170 -2.15 -5.44 -8.38
CA GLU A 170 -2.12 -5.80 -6.96
C GLU A 170 -2.32 -4.60 -6.01
N LEU A 171 -1.99 -3.38 -6.45
CA LEU A 171 -2.21 -2.14 -5.67
C LEU A 171 -3.61 -1.54 -5.84
N SER A 172 -4.48 -2.16 -6.66
CA SER A 172 -5.86 -1.71 -6.87
C SER A 172 -6.66 -1.56 -5.56
N MET A 173 -6.58 -2.55 -4.66
CA MET A 173 -7.26 -2.49 -3.35
C MET A 173 -6.76 -1.33 -2.49
N VAL A 174 -5.46 -1.08 -2.48
CA VAL A 174 -4.86 0.04 -1.74
C VAL A 174 -5.33 1.37 -2.33
N ARG A 175 -5.34 1.52 -3.66
CA ARG A 175 -5.88 2.71 -4.33
C ARG A 175 -7.35 2.94 -4.01
N TYR A 176 -8.15 1.88 -3.99
CA TYR A 176 -9.55 1.96 -3.61
C TYR A 176 -9.72 2.49 -2.18
N ILE A 177 -8.93 1.99 -1.22
CA ILE A 177 -8.96 2.47 0.16
C ILE A 177 -8.50 3.94 0.26
N SER A 178 -7.42 4.31 -0.44
CA SER A 178 -6.92 5.69 -0.48
C SER A 178 -7.96 6.68 -1.02
N TRP A 179 -8.80 6.25 -1.97
CA TRP A 179 -9.93 7.03 -2.49
C TRP A 179 -11.10 7.06 -1.50
N ALA A 180 -11.40 5.94 -0.83
CA ALA A 180 -12.54 5.82 0.07
C ALA A 180 -12.43 6.71 1.32
N ILE A 181 -11.22 6.88 1.88
CA ILE A 181 -11.00 7.66 3.11
C ILE A 181 -11.47 9.12 2.96
N PRO A 182 -11.02 9.90 1.96
CA PRO A 182 -11.55 11.24 1.70
C PRO A 182 -13.07 11.27 1.50
N SER A 183 -13.64 10.27 0.83
CA SER A 183 -15.09 10.17 0.63
C SER A 183 -15.85 9.96 1.95
N ILE A 184 -15.33 9.14 2.87
CA ILE A 184 -15.89 8.96 4.22
C ILE A 184 -15.79 10.27 5.01
N GLY A 185 -14.68 10.99 4.91
CA GLY A 185 -14.55 12.32 5.49
C GLY A 185 -15.62 13.29 4.99
N PHE A 186 -15.88 13.30 3.68
CA PHE A 186 -16.92 14.11 3.05
C PHE A 186 -18.33 13.68 3.49
N ILE A 187 -18.60 12.39 3.64
CA ILE A 187 -19.86 11.88 4.20
C ILE A 187 -20.08 12.46 5.61
N GLY A 188 -19.05 12.49 6.44
CA GLY A 188 -19.12 13.11 7.77
C GLY A 188 -19.39 14.62 7.71
N THR A 189 -18.85 15.32 6.72
CA THR A 189 -19.18 16.73 6.45
C THR A 189 -20.63 16.93 6.09
N VAL A 190 -21.15 16.13 5.15
CA VAL A 190 -22.55 16.19 4.71
C VAL A 190 -23.47 15.92 5.90
N ARG A 191 -23.15 14.92 6.74
CA ARG A 191 -23.91 14.65 7.96
C ARG A 191 -23.88 15.83 8.93
N GLY A 192 -22.70 16.33 9.29
CA GLY A 192 -22.59 17.41 10.27
C GLY A 192 -23.24 18.72 9.79
N ILE A 193 -23.16 19.05 8.50
CA ILE A 193 -23.87 20.20 7.93
C ILE A 193 -25.38 19.96 7.91
N GLY A 194 -25.83 18.76 7.53
CA GLY A 194 -27.25 18.39 7.57
C GLY A 194 -27.84 18.53 8.97
N ASP A 195 -27.13 18.01 9.98
CA ASP A 195 -27.51 18.11 11.39
C ASP A 195 -27.55 19.57 11.87
N ALA A 196 -26.60 20.40 11.42
CA ALA A 196 -26.55 21.83 11.73
C ALA A 196 -27.74 22.59 11.13
N LEU A 197 -28.07 22.34 9.86
CA LEU A 197 -29.19 22.96 9.17
C LEU A 197 -30.54 22.53 9.78
N GLY A 198 -30.67 21.27 10.21
CA GLY A 198 -31.86 20.79 10.91
C GLY A 198 -32.12 21.53 12.24
N GLN A 199 -31.09 22.15 12.82
CA GLN A 199 -31.16 22.92 14.06
C GLN A 199 -31.12 24.43 13.84
N ALA A 200 -31.17 24.89 12.58
CA ALA A 200 -31.05 26.30 12.24
C ALA A 200 -32.13 27.18 12.90
N TYR A 201 -33.35 26.64 13.13
CA TYR A 201 -34.41 27.41 13.80
C TYR A 201 -34.03 27.77 15.25
N LYS A 202 -33.37 26.86 15.98
CA LYS A 202 -32.92 27.11 17.36
C LYS A 202 -31.85 28.19 17.42
N ALA A 203 -30.99 28.23 16.41
CA ALA A 203 -29.98 29.28 16.29
C ALA A 203 -30.62 30.67 16.09
N VAL A 204 -31.75 30.75 15.36
CA VAL A 204 -32.52 31.99 15.22
C VAL A 204 -33.15 32.40 16.55
N GLU A 205 -33.55 31.45 17.39
CA GLU A 205 -34.06 31.68 18.75
C GLU A 205 -32.96 32.02 19.78
N GLY A 206 -31.69 32.06 19.36
CA GLY A 206 -30.54 32.42 20.19
C GLY A 206 -29.73 31.24 20.72
N ASP A 207 -30.13 30.00 20.46
CA ASP A 207 -29.39 28.79 20.84
C ASP A 207 -28.59 28.22 19.65
N ILE A 208 -27.31 28.62 19.58
CA ILE A 208 -26.36 28.16 18.54
C ILE A 208 -25.55 26.93 18.95
N SER A 209 -25.80 26.36 20.13
CA SER A 209 -24.97 25.28 20.70
C SER A 209 -24.97 24.05 19.80
N GLY A 210 -26.16 23.59 19.39
CA GLY A 210 -26.36 22.45 18.52
C GLY A 210 -25.76 22.63 17.12
N VAL A 211 -25.85 23.84 16.55
CA VAL A 211 -25.22 24.19 15.27
C VAL A 211 -23.69 24.12 15.38
N THR A 212 -23.13 24.65 16.47
CA THR A 212 -21.68 24.66 16.71
C THR A 212 -21.09 23.26 16.85
N VAL A 213 -21.79 22.36 17.55
CA VAL A 213 -21.38 20.96 17.70
C VAL A 213 -21.43 20.23 16.36
N SER A 214 -22.54 20.37 15.62
CA SER A 214 -22.75 19.70 14.33
C SER A 214 -21.74 20.16 13.27
N LEU A 215 -21.43 21.46 13.24
CA LEU A 215 -20.39 21.99 12.37
C LEU A 215 -18.98 21.53 12.79
N GLY A 216 -18.75 21.34 14.10
CA GLY A 216 -17.53 20.74 14.63
C GLY A 216 -17.30 19.33 14.10
N VAL A 217 -18.34 18.49 14.09
CA VAL A 217 -18.31 17.16 13.47
C VAL A 217 -17.93 17.26 12.00
N ALA A 218 -18.61 18.13 11.24
CA ALA A 218 -18.38 18.28 9.81
C ALA A 218 -16.91 18.59 9.47
N PHE A 219 -16.31 19.57 10.17
CA PHE A 219 -14.91 19.94 9.97
C PHE A 219 -13.93 18.87 10.43
N ASN A 220 -14.17 18.25 11.58
CA ASN A 220 -13.28 17.23 12.13
C ASN A 220 -13.22 16.00 11.23
N SER A 221 -14.36 15.55 10.68
CA SER A 221 -14.42 14.38 9.80
C SER A 221 -13.59 14.59 8.53
N THR A 222 -13.71 15.75 7.87
CA THR A 222 -12.88 16.05 6.69
C THR A 222 -11.41 16.18 7.06
N PHE A 223 -11.12 16.93 8.13
CA PHE A 223 -9.75 17.22 8.53
C PHE A 223 -8.98 15.93 8.80
N VAL A 224 -9.54 15.03 9.61
CA VAL A 224 -8.90 13.74 9.93
C VAL A 224 -8.76 12.89 8.68
N ALA A 225 -9.80 12.77 7.85
CA ALA A 225 -9.74 11.98 6.63
C ALA A 225 -8.64 12.47 5.67
N LEU A 226 -8.49 13.79 5.49
CA LEU A 226 -7.44 14.36 4.63
C LEU A 226 -6.04 14.09 5.18
N VAL A 227 -5.84 14.26 6.49
CA VAL A 227 -4.54 13.95 7.13
C VAL A 227 -4.16 12.49 6.93
N LEU A 228 -5.09 11.56 7.19
CA LEU A 228 -4.85 10.12 7.00
C LEU A 228 -4.62 9.78 5.52
N SER A 229 -5.37 10.40 4.61
CA SER A 229 -5.19 10.22 3.16
C SER A 229 -3.80 10.65 2.68
N ILE A 230 -3.28 11.78 3.19
CA ILE A 230 -1.90 12.22 2.86
C ILE A 230 -0.87 11.17 3.27
N ILE A 231 -1.00 10.61 4.47
CA ILE A 231 -0.07 9.58 4.98
C ILE A 231 -0.10 8.33 4.10
N ILE A 232 -1.31 7.87 3.74
CA ILE A 232 -1.48 6.66 2.91
C ILE A 232 -0.99 6.90 1.50
N MET A 233 -1.32 8.05 0.89
CA MET A 233 -0.88 8.39 -0.46
C MET A 233 0.65 8.49 -0.55
N PHE A 234 1.30 9.03 0.48
CA PHE A 234 2.76 9.02 0.58
C PHE A 234 3.31 7.58 0.63
N ALA A 235 2.77 6.72 1.49
CA ALA A 235 3.21 5.34 1.62
C ALA A 235 3.00 4.55 0.31
N LEU A 236 1.86 4.72 -0.34
CA LEU A 236 1.53 4.12 -1.64
C LEU A 236 2.53 4.57 -2.71
N HIS A 237 2.83 5.86 -2.78
CA HIS A 237 3.80 6.39 -3.73
C HIS A 237 5.20 5.80 -3.50
N GLN A 238 5.67 5.70 -2.25
CA GLN A 238 6.97 5.09 -1.95
C GLN A 238 7.03 3.61 -2.38
N LEU A 239 5.94 2.86 -2.14
CA LEU A 239 5.85 1.46 -2.55
C LEU A 239 5.87 1.32 -4.08
N GLN A 240 5.06 2.10 -4.80
CA GLN A 240 5.04 2.12 -6.27
C GLN A 240 6.43 2.41 -6.84
N LEU A 241 7.07 3.46 -6.34
CA LEU A 241 8.42 3.83 -6.78
C LEU A 241 9.45 2.71 -6.52
N SER A 242 9.33 1.99 -5.40
CA SER A 242 10.21 0.86 -5.11
C SER A 242 9.99 -0.32 -6.06
N GLN A 243 8.73 -0.59 -6.44
CA GLN A 243 8.35 -1.65 -7.36
C GLN A 243 8.79 -1.34 -8.80
N GLU A 244 8.58 -0.12 -9.27
CA GLU A 244 9.07 0.34 -10.58
C GLU A 244 10.60 0.22 -10.67
N ARG A 245 11.31 0.64 -9.61
CA ARG A 245 12.77 0.50 -9.54
C ARG A 245 13.21 -0.96 -9.58
N LEU A 246 12.51 -1.87 -8.90
CA LEU A 246 12.81 -3.31 -8.94
C LEU A 246 12.73 -3.85 -10.39
N VAL A 247 11.67 -3.50 -11.12
CA VAL A 247 11.48 -3.93 -12.52
C VAL A 247 12.61 -3.38 -13.42
N LEU A 248 12.85 -2.08 -13.37
CA LEU A 248 13.91 -1.43 -14.16
C LEU A 248 15.31 -1.95 -13.80
N ASN A 249 15.57 -2.21 -12.52
CA ASN A 249 16.84 -2.77 -12.08
C ASN A 249 17.02 -4.20 -12.54
N THR A 250 15.94 -4.99 -12.63
CA THR A 250 15.99 -6.36 -13.16
C THR A 250 16.40 -6.34 -14.63
N GLN A 251 15.76 -5.52 -15.46
CA GLN A 251 16.16 -5.36 -16.88
C GLN A 251 17.65 -4.99 -16.97
N ARG A 252 18.08 -3.97 -16.23
CA ARG A 252 19.49 -3.54 -16.20
C ARG A 252 20.46 -4.60 -15.66
N TYR A 253 20.00 -5.47 -14.77
CA TYR A 253 20.80 -6.58 -14.27
C TYR A 253 21.05 -7.58 -15.40
N ILE A 254 19.99 -8.00 -16.08
CA ILE A 254 20.05 -9.01 -17.15
C ILE A 254 20.85 -8.48 -18.34
N ASP A 255 20.66 -7.21 -18.70
CA ASP A 255 21.45 -6.58 -19.77
C ASP A 255 22.96 -6.63 -19.47
N ARG A 256 23.34 -6.33 -18.23
CA ARG A 256 24.75 -6.25 -17.82
C ARG A 256 25.38 -7.62 -17.61
N HIS A 257 24.70 -8.51 -16.91
CA HIS A 257 25.28 -9.78 -16.48
C HIS A 257 25.04 -10.90 -17.49
N LEU A 258 23.97 -10.85 -18.30
CA LEU A 258 23.67 -11.91 -19.27
C LEU A 258 23.84 -11.46 -20.72
N LEU A 259 23.08 -10.45 -21.19
CA LEU A 259 23.00 -10.14 -22.62
C LEU A 259 24.35 -9.79 -23.25
N ARG A 260 25.21 -9.05 -22.54
CA ARG A 260 26.55 -8.68 -23.00
C ARG A 260 27.49 -9.86 -23.23
N HIS A 261 27.22 -11.00 -22.60
CA HIS A 261 28.03 -12.21 -22.70
C HIS A 261 27.45 -13.22 -23.70
N LEU A 262 26.26 -12.99 -24.25
CA LEU A 262 25.69 -13.90 -25.25
C LEU A 262 26.40 -13.73 -26.59
N SER A 263 26.71 -14.85 -27.25
CA SER A 263 27.21 -14.85 -28.63
C SER A 263 26.55 -15.93 -29.45
N VAL A 264 26.33 -15.61 -30.72
CA VAL A 264 25.77 -16.54 -31.69
C VAL A 264 26.92 -16.96 -32.62
N PRO A 265 27.18 -18.27 -32.81
CA PRO A 265 28.18 -18.72 -33.77
C PRO A 265 27.86 -18.13 -35.15
N ARG A 266 28.83 -17.44 -35.77
CA ARG A 266 28.73 -17.11 -37.19
C ARG A 266 28.95 -18.41 -37.96
N GLY A 267 27.88 -18.93 -38.55
CA GLY A 267 27.94 -20.00 -39.54
C GLY A 267 28.63 -19.53 -40.82
#